data_AF-A0A0D2XNT0-F1
#
_entry.id   AF-A0A0D2XNT0-F1
#
_cell.length_a   1.000
_cell.length_b   1.000
_cell.length_c   1.000
_cell.angle_alpha   90.00
_cell.angle_beta   90.00
_cell.angle_gamma   90.00
#
_symmetry.space_group_name_H-M   'P 1'
#
loop_
_entity.id
_entity.type
_entity.pdbx_description
1 polymer ?
#
loop_
_entity_poly.entity_id
_entity_poly.type
_entity_poly.pdbx_seq_one_letter_code
_entity_poly.pdbx_strand_id
1 'polypeptide(L)'
;KQKLGFPSLVALSFNICNSWAGVSSSMQIALLQGGPFALLYGFFVTTSLYLCIALSAAELISVYPTPGGQYHFASILAPRKFTKSISYVCGFISVINWEIIGAAVTIIPCMQILALWQYYHPSFQAKPWHQFVIYEAFGLFVSLYNNLILPKALWTHNL
;
A
#
# COMPACT_ATOMS: atom_id res chain seq x y z
N LYS A 1 -24.49 10.06 -3.87
CA LYS A 1 -23.05 10.36 -3.69
C LYS A 1 -22.87 11.07 -2.35
N GLN A 2 -22.48 10.34 -1.30
CA GLN A 2 -22.13 10.98 -0.03
C GLN A 2 -20.89 11.84 -0.21
N LYS A 3 -20.94 13.08 0.28
CA LYS A 3 -19.76 13.94 0.38
C LYS A 3 -18.99 13.48 1.62
N LEU A 4 -17.88 12.77 1.43
CA LEU A 4 -16.97 12.42 2.52
C LEU A 4 -16.48 13.71 3.16
N GLY A 5 -16.74 13.87 4.47
CA GLY A 5 -16.23 15.02 5.22
C GLY A 5 -14.72 14.96 5.38
N PHE A 6 -14.08 16.11 5.60
CA PHE A 6 -12.63 16.21 5.80
C PHE A 6 -12.02 15.17 6.77
N PRO A 7 -12.55 14.98 8.01
CA PRO A 7 -11.97 14.00 8.93
C PRO A 7 -12.13 12.55 8.45
N SER A 8 -13.23 12.24 7.76
CA SER A 8 -13.46 10.92 7.19
C SER A 8 -12.50 10.64 6.02
N LEU A 9 -12.18 11.65 5.21
CA LEU A 9 -11.21 11.53 4.12
C LEU A 9 -9.79 11.28 4.64
N VAL A 10 -9.38 11.96 5.72
CA VAL A 10 -8.08 11.73 6.36
C VAL A 10 -8.01 10.32 6.96
N ALA A 11 -9.06 9.89 7.67
CA ALA A 11 -9.13 8.54 8.23
C ALA A 11 -9.07 7.45 7.16
N LEU A 12 -9.81 7.63 6.05
CA LEU A 12 -9.79 6.72 4.91
C LEU A 12 -8.38 6.65 4.29
N SER A 13 -7.73 7.79 4.09
CA SER A 13 -6.37 7.85 3.52
C SER A 13 -5.35 7.15 4.42
N PHE A 14 -5.44 7.34 5.74
CA PHE A 14 -4.56 6.68 6.70
C PHE A 14 -4.78 5.15 6.72
N ASN A 15 -6.04 4.71 6.61
CA ASN A 15 -6.38 3.29 6.64
C ASN A 15 -5.95 2.56 5.36
N ILE A 16 -6.19 3.15 4.18
CA ILE A 16 -5.82 2.55 2.88
C ILE A 16 -4.31 2.30 2.78
N CYS A 17 -3.49 3.21 3.30
CA CYS A 17 -2.03 3.08 3.23
C CYS A 17 -1.45 2.06 4.23
N ASN A 18 -2.27 1.52 5.16
CA ASN A 18 -1.82 0.60 6.21
C ASN A 18 -0.51 1.04 6.90
N SER A 19 -0.38 2.35 7.16
CA SER A 19 0.92 2.97 7.48
C SER A 19 1.56 2.41 8.74
N TRP A 20 0.76 2.02 9.74
CA TRP A 20 1.25 1.53 11.03
C TRP A 20 1.97 0.16 10.91
N ALA A 21 1.43 -0.77 10.12
CA ALA A 21 2.03 -2.10 9.94
C ALA A 21 3.29 -2.05 9.08
N GLY A 22 3.30 -1.17 8.07
CA GLY A 22 4.49 -0.89 7.26
C GLY A 22 5.63 -0.32 8.10
N VAL A 23 5.35 0.64 8.98
CA VAL A 23 6.37 1.23 9.87
C VAL A 23 6.90 0.19 10.86
N SER A 24 6.03 -0.63 11.48
CA SER A 24 6.44 -1.65 12.44
C SER A 24 7.40 -2.67 11.85
N SER A 25 7.11 -3.18 10.65
CA SER A 25 7.96 -4.17 9.97
C SER A 25 9.26 -3.54 9.43
N SER A 26 9.16 -2.35 8.83
CA SER A 26 10.32 -1.66 8.23
C SER A 26 11.32 -1.17 9.28
N MET A 27 10.87 -0.83 10.49
CA MET A 27 11.75 -0.35 11.56
C MET A 27 12.80 -1.40 11.95
N GLN A 28 12.43 -2.68 12.01
CA GLN A 28 13.38 -3.77 12.30
C GLN A 28 14.44 -3.89 11.20
N ILE A 29 14.03 -3.84 9.94
CA ILE A 29 14.94 -3.94 8.78
C ILE A 29 15.87 -2.73 8.71
N ALA A 30 15.32 -1.52 8.89
CA ALA A 30 16.08 -0.28 8.87
C ALA A 30 17.15 -0.22 9.96
N LEU A 31 16.84 -0.70 11.17
CA LEU A 31 17.80 -0.78 12.26
C LEU A 31 18.94 -1.77 11.97
N LEU A 32 18.64 -2.91 11.36
CA LEU A 32 19.65 -3.92 11.02
C LEU A 32 20.60 -3.46 9.91
N GLN A 33 20.12 -2.67 8.95
CA GLN A 33 20.90 -2.28 7.76
C GLN A 33 21.56 -0.91 7.88
N GLY A 34 20.89 0.07 8.51
CA GLY A 34 21.36 1.47 8.57
C GLY A 34 21.60 1.99 9.98
N GLY A 35 21.32 1.19 11.00
CA GLY A 35 21.43 1.59 12.41
C GLY A 35 20.43 2.67 12.83
N PRO A 36 20.52 3.17 14.08
CA PRO A 36 19.59 4.15 14.63
C PRO A 36 19.61 5.51 13.90
N PHE A 37 20.76 5.90 13.35
CA PHE A 37 20.92 7.17 12.64
C PHE A 37 20.09 7.21 11.36
N ALA A 38 20.15 6.16 10.54
CA ALA A 38 19.38 6.07 9.30
C ALA A 38 17.87 6.08 9.56
N LEU A 39 17.41 5.48 10.67
CA LEU A 39 15.99 5.49 11.03
C LEU A 39 15.50 6.90 11.37
N LEU A 40 16.24 7.65 12.20
CA LEU A 40 15.82 8.99 12.63
C LEU A 40 15.89 10.02 11.50
N TYR A 41 17.04 10.13 10.82
CA TYR A 41 17.22 11.14 9.78
C TYR A 41 16.56 10.73 8.46
N GLY A 42 16.56 9.43 8.14
CA GLY A 42 15.89 8.91 6.94
C GLY A 42 14.39 9.14 6.98
N PHE A 43 13.75 9.07 8.14
CA PHE A 43 12.33 9.38 8.30
C PHE A 43 11.99 10.83 7.90
N PHE A 44 12.76 11.82 8.38
CA PHE A 44 12.51 13.23 8.03
C PHE A 44 12.76 13.50 6.55
N VAL A 45 13.87 13.00 6.00
CA VAL A 45 14.21 13.19 4.58
C VAL A 45 13.15 12.57 3.67
N THR A 46 12.75 11.33 3.94
CA THR A 46 11.70 10.66 3.15
C THR A 46 10.37 11.37 3.28
N THR A 47 9.96 11.78 4.48
CA THR A 47 8.70 12.52 4.70
C THR A 47 8.67 13.83 3.91
N SER A 48 9.76 14.61 3.92
CA SER A 48 9.82 15.87 3.14
C SER A 48 9.69 15.63 1.64
N LEU A 49 10.37 14.62 1.10
CA LEU A 49 10.28 14.28 -0.33
C LEU A 49 8.87 13.82 -0.72
N TYR A 50 8.25 12.95 0.10
CA TYR A 50 6.88 12.51 -0.14
C TYR A 50 5.87 13.65 -0.01
N LEU A 51 6.10 14.63 0.87
CA LEU A 51 5.26 15.82 0.98
C LEU A 51 5.31 16.66 -0.31
N CYS A 52 6.49 16.83 -0.91
CA CYS A 52 6.63 17.52 -2.20
C CYS A 52 5.86 16.79 -3.33
N ILE A 53 5.90 15.45 -3.34
CA ILE A 53 5.13 14.65 -4.30
C ILE A 53 3.62 14.80 -4.05
N ALA A 54 3.20 14.76 -2.79
CA ALA A 54 1.79 14.94 -2.41
C ALA A 54 1.25 16.32 -2.79
N LEU A 55 2.03 17.39 -2.56
CA LEU A 55 1.67 18.75 -2.94
C LEU A 55 1.54 18.91 -4.46
N SER A 56 2.49 18.37 -5.24
CA SER A 56 2.38 18.44 -6.71
C SER A 56 1.18 17.66 -7.26
N ALA A 57 0.83 16.52 -6.64
CA ALA A 57 -0.40 15.80 -6.97
C ALA A 57 -1.67 16.57 -6.55
N ALA A 58 -1.64 17.25 -5.40
CA ALA A 58 -2.77 18.06 -4.91
C ALA A 58 -3.10 19.23 -5.84
N GLU A 59 -2.09 19.91 -6.38
CA GLU A 59 -2.26 20.96 -7.41
C GLU A 59 -2.93 20.41 -8.68
N LEU A 60 -2.63 19.16 -9.05
CA LEU A 60 -3.22 18.55 -10.24
C LEU A 60 -4.69 18.17 -10.01
N ILE A 61 -5.01 17.66 -8.81
CA ILE A 61 -6.38 17.28 -8.41
C ILE A 61 -7.27 18.53 -8.24
N SER A 62 -6.70 19.66 -7.80
CA SER A 62 -7.46 20.91 -7.63
C SER A 62 -7.94 21.49 -8.96
N VAL A 63 -7.11 21.36 -10.02
CA VAL A 63 -7.46 21.80 -11.39
C VAL A 63 -8.34 20.78 -12.10
N TYR A 64 -8.06 19.48 -11.94
CA TYR A 64 -8.76 18.39 -12.63
C TYR A 64 -9.39 17.41 -11.63
N PRO A 65 -10.55 17.75 -11.03
CA PRO A 65 -11.23 16.88 -10.07
C PRO A 65 -11.92 15.71 -10.80
N THR A 66 -11.11 14.73 -11.19
CA THR A 66 -11.55 13.56 -11.96
C THR A 66 -11.34 12.28 -11.14
N PRO A 67 -12.28 11.32 -11.21
CA PRO A 67 -12.13 10.04 -10.51
C PRO A 67 -11.10 9.10 -11.15
N GLY A 68 -10.50 9.51 -12.28
CA GLY A 68 -9.59 8.68 -13.08
C GLY A 68 -8.14 8.64 -12.60
N GLY A 69 -7.80 9.29 -11.50
CA GLY A 69 -6.48 9.20 -10.88
C GLY A 69 -5.29 9.47 -11.81
N GLN A 70 -4.16 8.82 -11.54
CA GLN A 70 -2.86 9.10 -12.19
C GLN A 70 -2.87 8.85 -13.72
N TYR A 71 -3.53 7.79 -14.19
CA TYR A 71 -3.60 7.47 -15.63
C TYR A 71 -4.41 8.49 -16.43
N HIS A 72 -5.42 9.10 -15.80
CA HIS A 72 -6.21 10.16 -16.42
C HIS A 72 -5.43 11.47 -16.48
N PHE A 73 -4.68 11.80 -15.42
CA PHE A 73 -3.76 12.94 -15.44
C PHE A 73 -2.67 12.79 -16.51
N ALA A 74 -2.12 11.59 -16.66
CA ALA A 74 -1.18 11.30 -17.74
C ALA A 74 -1.79 11.50 -19.13
N SER A 75 -3.09 11.25 -19.31
CA SER A 75 -3.78 11.50 -20.58
C SER A 75 -4.00 12.99 -20.88
N ILE A 76 -4.26 13.81 -19.86
CA ILE A 76 -4.50 15.25 -20.01
C ILE A 76 -3.19 15.98 -20.31
N LEU A 77 -2.11 15.59 -19.61
CA LEU A 77 -0.82 16.27 -19.70
C LEU A 77 0.03 15.81 -20.90
N ALA A 78 -0.27 14.65 -21.48
CA ALA A 78 0.49 14.11 -22.59
C ALA A 78 0.22 14.83 -23.93
N PRO A 79 1.25 15.01 -24.79
CA PRO A 79 1.09 15.60 -26.11
C PRO A 79 0.16 14.75 -27.00
N ARG A 80 -0.71 15.42 -27.78
CA ARG A 80 -1.83 14.81 -28.55
C ARG A 80 -1.46 13.59 -29.40
N LYS A 81 -0.22 13.49 -29.86
CA LYS A 81 0.27 12.36 -30.68
C LYS A 81 0.52 11.07 -29.86
N PHE A 82 0.88 11.21 -28.58
CA PHE A 82 1.28 10.09 -27.71
C PHE A 82 0.35 9.86 -26.52
N THR A 83 -0.71 10.66 -26.39
CA THR A 83 -1.67 10.59 -25.27
C THR A 83 -2.17 9.18 -24.98
N LYS A 84 -2.56 8.41 -26.02
CA LYS A 84 -3.07 7.04 -25.84
C LYS A 84 -1.98 6.09 -25.34
N SER A 85 -0.78 6.16 -25.92
CA SER A 85 0.34 5.29 -25.55
C SER A 85 0.84 5.58 -24.14
N ILE A 86 1.00 6.85 -23.77
CA ILE A 86 1.47 7.26 -22.43
C ILE A 86 0.44 6.90 -21.37
N SER A 87 -0.85 7.14 -21.61
CA SER A 87 -1.91 6.77 -20.67
C SER A 87 -2.02 5.25 -20.51
N TYR A 88 -1.87 4.48 -21.59
CA TYR A 88 -1.86 3.01 -21.52
C TYR A 88 -0.69 2.48 -20.71
N VAL A 89 0.53 2.97 -20.97
CA VAL A 89 1.72 2.56 -20.21
C VAL A 89 1.59 2.95 -18.74
N CYS A 90 1.10 4.15 -18.45
CA CYS A 90 0.84 4.58 -17.07
C CYS A 90 -0.17 3.66 -16.37
N GLY A 91 -1.31 3.37 -17.01
CA GLY A 91 -2.30 2.44 -16.46
C GLY A 91 -1.75 1.03 -16.26
N PHE A 92 -0.97 0.52 -17.22
CA PHE A 92 -0.34 -0.80 -17.11
C PHE A 92 0.64 -0.89 -15.95
N ILE A 93 1.51 0.12 -15.78
CA ILE A 93 2.43 0.21 -14.65
C ILE A 93 1.66 0.31 -13.34
N SER A 94 0.56 1.07 -13.30
CA SER A 94 -0.28 1.15 -12.10
C SER A 94 -0.87 -0.21 -11.72
N VAL A 95 -1.35 -1.00 -12.68
CA VAL A 95 -1.86 -2.35 -12.41
C VAL A 95 -0.76 -3.26 -11.87
N ILE A 96 0.40 -3.29 -12.52
CA ILE A 96 1.56 -4.07 -12.04
C ILE A 96 1.96 -3.65 -10.63
N ASN A 97 1.98 -2.34 -10.36
CA ASN A 97 2.31 -1.81 -9.05
C ASN A 97 1.33 -2.31 -7.97
N TRP A 98 0.03 -2.33 -8.26
CA TRP A 98 -0.97 -2.87 -7.31
C TRP A 98 -0.76 -4.36 -7.02
N GLU A 99 -0.44 -5.16 -8.03
CA GLU A 99 -0.15 -6.60 -7.85
C GLU A 99 1.13 -6.82 -7.02
N ILE A 100 2.22 -6.10 -7.34
CA ILE A 100 3.48 -6.19 -6.60
C ILE A 100 3.30 -5.76 -5.14
N ILE A 101 2.58 -4.66 -4.90
CA ILE A 101 2.29 -4.20 -3.54
C ILE A 101 1.46 -5.24 -2.78
N GLY A 102 0.46 -5.86 -3.42
CA GLY A 102 -0.34 -6.94 -2.82
C GLY A 102 0.54 -8.10 -2.35
N ALA A 103 1.48 -8.55 -3.20
CA ALA A 103 2.45 -9.58 -2.84
C ALA A 103 3.42 -9.13 -1.73
N ALA A 104 3.87 -7.87 -1.73
CA ALA A 104 4.78 -7.37 -0.70
C ALA A 104 4.09 -7.24 0.68
N VAL A 105 2.86 -6.75 0.72
CA VAL A 105 2.12 -6.48 1.97
C VAL A 105 1.71 -7.78 2.67
N THR A 106 1.47 -8.87 1.92
CA THR A 106 1.13 -10.19 2.49
C THR A 106 2.30 -10.82 3.27
N ILE A 107 3.54 -10.38 3.06
CA ILE A 107 4.70 -10.83 3.84
C ILE A 107 4.70 -10.26 5.27
N ILE A 108 4.19 -9.04 5.46
CA ILE A 108 4.18 -8.34 6.76
C ILE A 108 3.52 -9.17 7.87
N PRO A 109 2.27 -9.67 7.72
CA PRO A 109 1.63 -10.48 8.76
C PRO A 109 2.37 -11.79 9.00
N CYS A 110 3.03 -12.37 7.99
CA CYS A 110 3.83 -13.59 8.16
C CYS A 110 5.00 -13.35 9.12
N MET A 111 5.71 -12.23 8.96
CA MET A 111 6.79 -11.84 9.86
C MET A 111 6.28 -11.58 11.28
N GLN A 112 5.13 -10.91 11.43
CA GLN A 112 4.55 -10.62 12.74
C GLN A 112 4.07 -11.88 13.47
N ILE A 113 3.40 -12.80 12.79
CA ILE A 113 2.92 -14.07 13.36
C ILE A 113 4.11 -14.92 13.81
N LEU A 114 5.15 -15.03 13.00
CA LEU A 114 6.36 -15.79 13.36
C LEU A 114 7.08 -15.16 14.54
N ALA A 115 7.22 -13.84 14.57
CA ALA A 115 7.85 -13.12 15.69
C ALA A 115 7.09 -13.35 17.00
N LEU A 116 5.75 -13.28 16.96
CA LEU A 116 4.90 -13.57 18.12
C LEU A 116 5.06 -15.02 18.58
N TRP A 117 5.07 -15.97 17.64
CA TRP A 117 5.23 -17.38 17.98
C TRP A 117 6.57 -17.68 18.65
N GLN A 118 7.66 -17.12 18.13
CA GLN A 118 9.00 -17.26 18.72
C GLN A 118 9.09 -16.64 20.11
N TYR A 119 8.37 -15.54 20.35
CA TYR A 119 8.31 -14.91 21.66
C TYR A 119 7.67 -15.83 22.72
N TYR A 120 6.59 -16.55 22.36
CA TYR A 120 5.93 -17.49 23.29
C TYR A 120 6.63 -18.84 23.40
N HIS A 121 7.37 -19.28 22.37
CA HIS A 121 8.04 -20.58 22.33
C HIS A 121 9.54 -20.41 22.03
N PRO A 122 10.38 -20.15 23.04
CA PRO A 122 11.81 -19.85 22.84
C PRO A 122 12.63 -21.03 22.29
N SER A 123 12.13 -22.26 22.36
CA SER A 123 12.75 -23.44 21.74
C SER A 123 12.49 -23.57 20.24
N PHE A 124 11.56 -22.77 19.69
CA PHE A 124 11.18 -22.84 18.28
C PHE A 124 12.03 -21.88 17.43
N GLN A 125 12.82 -22.45 16.52
CA GLN A 125 13.53 -21.67 15.51
C GLN A 125 12.70 -21.56 14.23
N ALA A 126 12.38 -20.32 13.83
CA ALA A 126 11.70 -20.06 12.57
C ALA A 126 12.59 -20.47 11.39
N LYS A 127 12.08 -21.38 10.55
CA LYS A 127 12.70 -21.80 9.30
C LYS A 127 12.02 -21.11 8.12
N PRO A 128 12.71 -20.90 6.98
CA PRO A 128 12.14 -20.23 5.80
C PRO A 128 10.85 -20.88 5.29
N TRP A 129 10.70 -22.20 5.42
CA TRP A 129 9.49 -22.89 4.99
C TRP A 129 8.24 -22.51 5.82
N HIS A 130 8.39 -22.20 7.11
CA HIS A 130 7.27 -21.73 7.93
C HIS A 130 6.72 -20.41 7.39
N GLN A 131 7.61 -19.51 6.97
CA GLN A 131 7.23 -18.24 6.38
C GLN A 131 6.49 -18.43 5.05
N PHE A 132 6.97 -19.35 4.21
CA PHE A 132 6.31 -19.67 2.93
C PHE A 132 4.88 -20.20 3.13
N VAL A 133 4.68 -21.14 4.05
CA VAL A 133 3.34 -21.73 4.28
C VAL A 133 2.37 -20.69 4.85
N ILE A 134 2.82 -19.85 5.78
CA ILE A 134 1.97 -18.78 6.34
C ILE A 134 1.63 -17.74 5.26
N TYR A 135 2.58 -17.42 4.38
CA TYR A 135 2.37 -16.52 3.26
C TYR A 135 1.30 -17.03 2.29
N GLU A 136 1.42 -18.28 1.84
CA GLU A 136 0.43 -18.89 0.95
C GLU A 136 -0.95 -18.99 1.62
N ALA A 137 -1.01 -19.42 2.88
CA ALA A 137 -2.26 -19.53 3.62
C ALA A 137 -2.96 -18.17 3.79
N PHE A 138 -2.20 -17.13 4.13
CA PHE A 138 -2.73 -15.79 4.31
C PHE A 138 -3.16 -15.16 2.97
N GLY A 139 -2.36 -15.34 1.92
CA GLY A 139 -2.70 -14.90 0.57
C GLY A 139 -3.98 -15.56 0.04
N LEU A 140 -4.11 -16.88 0.20
CA LEU A 140 -5.33 -17.61 -0.17
C LEU A 140 -6.54 -17.14 0.64
N PHE A 141 -6.39 -16.93 1.95
CA PHE A 141 -7.45 -16.43 2.79
C PHE A 141 -7.95 -15.05 2.33
N VAL A 142 -7.04 -14.11 2.08
CA VAL A 142 -7.38 -12.76 1.60
C VAL A 142 -8.02 -12.82 0.21
N SER A 143 -7.48 -13.64 -0.70
CA SER A 143 -8.02 -13.82 -2.05
C SER A 143 -9.45 -14.41 -2.02
N LEU A 144 -9.68 -15.44 -1.20
CA LEU A 144 -11.01 -16.03 -1.03
C LEU A 144 -11.99 -15.03 -0.40
N TYR A 145 -11.54 -14.28 0.61
CA TYR A 145 -12.35 -13.25 1.24
C TYR A 145 -12.77 -12.16 0.24
N ASN A 146 -11.79 -11.65 -0.54
CA ASN A 146 -12.03 -10.60 -1.52
C ASN A 146 -12.93 -11.05 -2.68
N ASN A 147 -12.74 -12.28 -3.17
CA ASN A 147 -13.50 -12.79 -4.31
C ASN A 147 -14.88 -13.36 -3.95
N LEU A 148 -15.06 -13.94 -2.76
CA LEU A 148 -16.29 -14.66 -2.41
C LEU A 148 -17.19 -13.91 -1.42
N ILE A 149 -16.61 -13.19 -0.47
CA ILE A 149 -17.35 -12.57 0.65
C ILE A 149 -17.64 -11.10 0.35
N LEU A 150 -16.64 -10.37 -0.16
CA LEU A 150 -16.77 -8.94 -0.47
C LEU A 150 -17.91 -8.61 -1.45
N PRO A 151 -18.12 -9.37 -2.55
CA PRO A 151 -19.20 -9.09 -3.50
C PRO A 151 -20.58 -9.41 -2.92
N LYS A 152 -20.65 -10.31 -1.93
CA LYS A 152 -21.89 -10.75 -1.27
C LYS A 152 -22.23 -9.91 -0.04
N ALA A 153 -21.28 -9.15 0.49
CA ALA A 153 -21.51 -8.28 1.63
C ALA A 153 -22.37 -7.07 1.22
N LEU A 154 -23.65 -7.07 1.60
CA LEU A 154 -24.63 -6.03 1.28
C LEU A 154 -24.26 -4.59 1.72
N TRP A 155 -23.28 -4.46 2.61
CA TRP A 155 -22.79 -3.18 3.11
C TRP A 155 -21.82 -2.47 2.15
N THR A 156 -21.18 -3.19 1.21
CA THR A 156 -20.24 -2.59 0.23
C THR A 156 -20.96 -1.94 -0.95
N HIS A 157 -22.16 -2.41 -1.30
CA HIS A 157 -22.96 -1.89 -2.42
C HIS A 157 -23.86 -0.69 -2.08
N ASN A 158 -24.02 -0.35 -0.80
CA ASN A 158 -24.90 0.73 -0.32
C ASN A 158 -24.14 1.99 0.16
N LEU A 159 -22.87 2.15 -0.24
CA LEU A 159 -22.04 3.35 0.03
C LEU A 159 -21.96 4.27 -1.19
#